data_AF-Q2W7A0-F1
#
_entry.id   AF-Q2W7A0-F1
#
_cell.length_a   1.000
_cell.length_b   1.000
_cell.length_c   1.000
_cell.angle_alpha   90.00
_cell.angle_beta   90.00
_cell.angle_gamma   90.00
#
_symmetry.space_group_name_H-M   'P 1'
#
loop_
_entity.id
_entity.type
_entity.pdbx_description
1 polymer ?
#
loop_
_entity_poly.entity_id
_entity_poly.type
_entity_poly.pdbx_seq_one_letter_code
_entity_poly.pdbx_strand_id
1 'polypeptide(L)'
;MTLSFQSVQIWPPPWPFPLRPSLAAWAEPLVQPEIMEAAGLAAATLVLLAAAWWVRRLRWPLLAAAGLSAWFGAPGLGLLLVPAYPTSFHTSPTGFTAGSVARGQAVYVRHCQSCHGPEGRGDGPEASRQAVPPADLAAEHLWDHPDGDLFWWVSRGMVAVDGRPAMPGFADKLSDTERWEVIDFLHANAAGAELARTGLWPHGFMAPDMAATCGDGRRTSLSQLRGAPVHIVVEGADGVAQGGTSPTLVIGGGRPSASVCVVDDPAARQALAVTLGLSADDITGSQFLVSPEGWLLGHWYQGGAPAADSLVFVAETLRNVCLSSPARSHASHR
;
A
#
# COMPACT_ATOMS: atom_id res chain seq x y z
N MET A 1 -29.43 1.25 25.00
CA MET A 1 -29.56 0.85 23.58
C MET A 1 -28.74 1.83 22.75
N THR A 2 -27.47 1.55 22.54
CA THR A 2 -26.61 2.29 21.61
C THR A 2 -26.96 1.81 20.21
N LEU A 3 -27.57 2.69 19.41
CA LEU A 3 -27.82 2.46 17.99
C LEU A 3 -26.46 2.37 17.30
N SER A 4 -26.06 1.16 16.91
CA SER A 4 -24.91 0.93 16.04
C SER A 4 -25.32 1.40 14.65
N PHE A 5 -24.92 2.61 14.27
CA PHE A 5 -25.01 3.07 12.88
C PHE A 5 -24.04 2.21 12.06
N GLN A 6 -24.56 1.18 11.40
CA GLN A 6 -23.86 0.61 10.24
C GLN A 6 -23.77 1.72 9.21
N SER A 7 -22.58 2.32 9.07
CA SER A 7 -22.27 3.22 7.97
C SER A 7 -22.53 2.46 6.67
N VAL A 8 -23.59 2.84 5.96
CA VAL A 8 -23.85 2.35 4.61
C VAL A 8 -22.62 2.72 3.78
N GLN A 9 -21.92 1.71 3.29
CA GLN A 9 -20.69 1.88 2.55
C GLN A 9 -21.03 2.42 1.17
N ILE A 10 -20.84 3.72 0.98
CA ILE A 10 -21.11 4.40 -0.30
C ILE A 10 -19.83 4.34 -1.12
N TRP A 11 -19.75 3.33 -1.99
CA TRP A 11 -18.71 3.28 -3.00
C TRP A 11 -18.86 4.47 -3.98
N PRO A 12 -17.75 5.06 -4.46
CA PRO A 12 -17.86 5.95 -5.59
C PRO A 12 -18.46 5.17 -6.78
N PRO A 13 -19.17 5.86 -7.68
CA PRO A 13 -19.75 5.21 -8.85
C PRO A 13 -18.67 4.45 -9.63
N PRO A 14 -19.01 3.30 -10.24
CA PRO A 14 -18.04 2.50 -10.97
C PRO A 14 -17.40 3.33 -12.07
N TRP A 15 -16.08 3.21 -12.23
CA TRP A 15 -15.35 3.88 -13.30
C TRP A 15 -15.85 3.38 -14.66
N PRO A 16 -16.35 4.25 -15.55
CA PRO A 16 -17.07 3.81 -16.75
C PRO A 16 -16.14 3.58 -17.96
N PHE A 17 -14.85 3.91 -17.86
CA PHE A 17 -13.92 3.86 -18.99
C PHE A 17 -12.93 2.70 -18.85
N PRO A 18 -12.44 2.12 -19.97
CA PRO A 18 -11.48 1.01 -19.93
C PRO A 18 -10.05 1.44 -19.58
N LEU A 19 -9.79 2.75 -19.49
CA LEU A 19 -8.48 3.34 -19.22
C LEU A 19 -8.60 4.35 -18.08
N ARG A 20 -7.52 4.49 -17.30
CA ARG A 20 -7.35 5.50 -16.24
C ARG A 20 -5.95 6.13 -16.32
N PRO A 21 -5.76 7.35 -15.80
CA PRO A 21 -4.43 7.92 -15.64
C PRO A 21 -3.51 7.02 -14.81
N SER A 22 -2.25 6.89 -15.24
CA SER A 22 -1.22 6.12 -14.54
C SER A 22 -0.65 6.89 -13.33
N LEU A 23 -1.44 7.08 -12.27
CA LEU A 23 -1.07 7.94 -11.14
C LEU A 23 0.32 7.62 -10.53
N ALA A 24 0.69 6.34 -10.46
CA ALA A 24 2.02 5.91 -10.01
C ALA A 24 3.14 6.44 -10.93
N ALA A 25 2.98 6.32 -12.25
CA ALA A 25 3.96 6.82 -13.21
C ALA A 25 4.12 8.35 -13.15
N TRP A 26 3.05 9.09 -12.86
CA TRP A 26 3.12 10.55 -12.67
C TRP A 26 3.88 10.94 -11.39
N ALA A 27 3.91 10.08 -10.36
CA ALA A 27 4.65 10.32 -9.14
C ALA A 27 6.16 10.04 -9.29
N GLU A 28 6.56 9.26 -10.30
CA GLU A 28 7.95 8.85 -10.52
C GLU A 28 8.78 9.94 -11.24
N PRO A 29 9.76 10.58 -10.58
CA PRO A 29 10.51 11.69 -11.17
C PRO A 29 11.31 11.31 -12.42
N LEU A 30 11.74 10.05 -12.53
CA LEU A 30 12.50 9.57 -13.69
C LEU A 30 11.65 9.51 -14.97
N VAL A 31 10.34 9.26 -14.83
CA VAL A 31 9.41 9.05 -15.95
C VAL A 31 8.59 10.32 -16.26
N GLN A 32 8.49 11.25 -15.31
CA GLN A 32 7.83 12.54 -15.50
C GLN A 32 8.20 13.32 -16.79
N PRO A 33 9.47 13.47 -17.21
CA PRO A 33 9.77 14.21 -18.45
C PRO A 33 9.16 13.55 -19.68
N GLU A 34 9.18 12.22 -19.76
CA GLU A 34 8.60 11.47 -20.87
C GLU A 34 7.07 11.59 -20.89
N ILE A 35 6.45 11.57 -19.71
CA ILE A 35 5.00 11.81 -19.54
C ILE A 35 4.62 13.21 -20.00
N MET A 36 5.40 14.24 -19.64
CA MET A 36 5.13 15.62 -20.02
C MET A 36 5.28 15.83 -21.53
N GLU A 37 6.27 15.19 -22.16
CA GLU A 37 6.42 15.20 -23.60
C GLU A 37 5.23 14.52 -24.30
N ALA A 38 4.84 13.33 -23.84
CA ALA A 38 3.70 12.59 -24.37
C ALA A 38 2.39 13.39 -24.22
N ALA A 39 2.17 14.01 -23.07
CA ALA A 39 1.01 14.86 -22.81
C ALA A 39 1.00 16.10 -23.71
N GLY A 40 2.17 16.72 -23.92
CA GLY A 40 2.35 17.85 -24.84
C GLY A 40 1.99 17.49 -26.29
N LEU A 41 2.48 16.35 -26.78
CA LEU A 41 2.18 15.85 -28.13
C LEU A 41 0.71 15.44 -28.30
N ALA A 42 0.09 14.87 -27.26
CA ALA A 42 -1.34 14.58 -27.26
C ALA A 42 -2.18 15.86 -27.33
N ALA A 43 -1.84 16.88 -26.54
CA ALA A 43 -2.51 18.17 -26.56
C ALA A 43 -2.34 18.89 -27.91
N ALA A 44 -1.13 18.89 -28.47
CA ALA A 44 -0.85 19.45 -29.80
C ALA A 44 -1.68 18.77 -30.88
N THR A 45 -1.81 17.44 -30.83
CA THR A 45 -2.67 16.68 -31.75
C THR A 45 -4.12 17.17 -31.69
N LEU A 46 -4.71 17.31 -30.49
CA LEU A 46 -6.09 17.77 -30.32
C LEU A 46 -6.29 19.21 -30.84
N VAL A 47 -5.34 20.11 -30.57
CA VAL A 47 -5.38 21.49 -31.08
C VAL A 47 -5.31 21.53 -32.60
N LEU A 48 -4.44 20.73 -33.22
CA LEU A 48 -4.31 20.64 -34.68
C LEU A 48 -5.58 20.07 -35.33
N LEU A 49 -6.21 19.06 -34.73
CA LEU A 49 -7.49 18.52 -35.19
C LEU A 49 -8.62 19.56 -35.10
N ALA A 50 -8.72 20.28 -33.97
CA ALA A 50 -9.69 21.35 -33.81
C ALA A 50 -9.47 22.49 -34.81
N ALA A 51 -8.21 22.89 -35.03
CA ALA A 51 -7.85 23.90 -36.02
C ALA A 51 -8.15 23.44 -37.46
N ALA A 52 -7.92 22.16 -37.79
CA ALA A 52 -8.26 21.59 -39.09
C ALA A 52 -9.76 21.62 -39.37
N TRP A 53 -10.57 21.42 -38.32
CA TRP A 53 -12.03 21.51 -38.37
C TRP A 53 -12.51 22.95 -38.60
N TRP A 54 -11.91 23.92 -37.91
CA TRP A 54 -12.30 25.34 -37.97
C TRP A 54 -11.78 26.07 -39.22
N VAL A 55 -10.51 25.84 -39.59
CA VAL A 55 -9.81 26.55 -40.67
C VAL A 55 -9.76 25.67 -41.90
N ARG A 56 -10.90 25.56 -42.60
CA ARG A 56 -11.07 24.66 -43.76
C ARG A 56 -10.00 24.80 -44.85
N ARG A 57 -9.45 26.01 -45.04
CA ARG A 57 -8.36 26.29 -46.00
C ARG A 57 -7.03 25.60 -45.66
N LEU A 58 -6.78 25.30 -44.38
CA LEU A 58 -5.55 24.64 -43.88
C LEU A 58 -5.81 23.19 -43.44
N ARG A 59 -6.96 22.60 -43.77
CA ARG A 59 -7.36 21.28 -43.25
C ARG A 59 -6.30 20.20 -43.44
N TRP A 60 -5.77 20.05 -44.65
CA TRP A 60 -4.84 18.96 -44.99
C TRP A 60 -3.47 19.11 -44.33
N PRO A 61 -2.79 20.28 -44.36
CA PRO A 61 -1.53 20.43 -43.64
C PRO A 61 -1.70 20.28 -42.12
N LEU A 62 -2.82 20.74 -41.55
CA LEU A 62 -3.10 20.57 -40.12
C LEU A 62 -3.37 19.11 -39.74
N LEU A 63 -4.08 18.35 -40.57
CA LEU A 63 -4.26 16.90 -40.38
C LEU A 63 -2.94 16.13 -40.51
N ALA A 64 -2.07 16.50 -41.45
CA ALA A 64 -0.74 15.89 -41.57
C ALA A 64 0.13 16.16 -40.34
N ALA A 65 0.12 17.41 -39.85
CA ALA A 65 0.81 17.76 -38.60
C ALA A 65 0.23 17.03 -37.39
N ALA A 66 -1.09 16.89 -37.29
CA ALA A 66 -1.74 16.11 -36.24
C ALA A 66 -1.33 14.63 -36.31
N GLY A 67 -1.25 14.05 -37.51
CA GLY A 67 -0.79 12.68 -37.72
C GLY A 67 0.67 12.48 -37.27
N LEU A 68 1.56 13.42 -37.57
CA LEU A 68 2.96 13.37 -37.10
C LEU A 68 3.04 13.51 -35.57
N SER A 69 2.33 14.47 -34.99
CA SER A 69 2.28 14.66 -33.53
C SER A 69 1.76 13.42 -32.81
N ALA A 70 0.71 12.79 -33.35
CA ALA A 70 0.17 11.54 -32.83
C ALA A 70 1.16 10.37 -32.97
N TRP A 71 1.86 10.27 -34.10
CA TRP A 71 2.86 9.21 -34.34
C TRP A 71 4.00 9.27 -33.33
N PHE A 72 4.55 10.46 -33.08
CA PHE A 72 5.62 10.63 -32.10
C PHE A 72 5.13 10.54 -30.64
N GLY A 73 3.89 10.94 -30.36
CA GLY A 73 3.30 10.84 -29.01
C GLY A 73 2.80 9.44 -28.65
N ALA A 74 2.50 8.59 -29.63
CA ALA A 74 1.88 7.27 -29.42
C ALA A 74 2.65 6.35 -28.45
N PRO A 75 3.99 6.25 -28.50
CA PRO A 75 4.74 5.43 -27.54
C PRO A 75 4.55 5.86 -26.08
N GLY A 76 4.41 7.17 -25.84
CA GLY A 76 4.22 7.73 -24.49
C GLY A 76 2.78 7.64 -23.97
N LEU A 77 1.79 7.30 -24.80
CA LEU A 77 0.40 7.13 -24.36
C LEU A 77 0.26 5.99 -23.33
N GLY A 78 1.11 4.96 -23.41
CA GLY A 78 1.13 3.86 -22.43
C GLY A 78 1.64 4.29 -21.05
N LEU A 79 2.38 5.39 -20.95
CA LEU A 79 2.79 6.00 -19.68
C LEU A 79 1.68 6.89 -19.10
N LEU A 80 0.83 7.45 -19.96
CA LEU A 80 -0.27 8.32 -19.55
C LEU A 80 -1.47 7.53 -19.03
N LEU A 81 -1.82 6.44 -19.71
CA LEU A 81 -3.03 5.67 -19.49
C LEU A 81 -2.73 4.18 -19.29
N VAL A 82 -3.30 3.61 -18.24
CA VAL A 82 -3.25 2.18 -17.95
C VAL A 82 -4.67 1.59 -17.99
N PRO A 83 -4.81 0.25 -18.18
CA PRO A 83 -6.08 -0.42 -18.04
C PRO A 83 -6.77 -0.07 -16.73
N ALA A 84 -8.08 0.10 -16.77
CA ALA A 84 -8.91 0.41 -15.62
C ALA A 84 -10.04 -0.61 -15.49
N TYR A 85 -10.55 -0.69 -14.27
CA TYR A 85 -11.65 -1.53 -13.87
C TYR A 85 -12.72 -0.68 -13.18
N PRO A 86 -13.98 -1.15 -13.13
CA PRO A 86 -15.05 -0.44 -12.44
C PRO A 86 -14.72 -0.03 -11.00
N THR A 87 -13.86 -0.79 -10.31
CA THR A 87 -13.47 -0.55 -8.92
C THR A 87 -12.11 0.15 -8.78
N SER A 88 -11.44 0.60 -9.85
CA SER A 88 -10.07 1.15 -9.78
C SER A 88 -9.86 2.30 -8.79
N PHE A 89 -10.92 3.08 -8.53
CA PHE A 89 -10.90 4.21 -7.59
C PHE A 89 -11.63 3.91 -6.28
N HIS A 90 -11.96 2.64 -6.02
CA HIS A 90 -12.49 2.20 -4.74
C HIS A 90 -11.33 2.07 -3.75
N THR A 91 -11.58 2.50 -2.51
CA THR A 91 -10.61 2.45 -1.42
C THR A 91 -11.07 1.47 -0.36
N SER A 92 -10.15 0.71 0.23
CA SER A 92 -10.50 -0.26 1.27
C SER A 92 -11.27 0.39 2.44
N PRO A 93 -12.43 -0.16 2.83
CA PRO A 93 -13.28 0.36 3.91
C PRO A 93 -12.83 -0.15 5.29
N THR A 94 -11.88 -1.08 5.31
CA THR A 94 -11.44 -1.83 6.50
C THR A 94 -10.59 -1.00 7.46
N GLY A 95 -10.13 0.16 6.99
CA GLY A 95 -9.22 1.06 7.71
C GLY A 95 -7.83 0.47 7.91
N PHE A 96 -7.47 -0.59 7.17
CA PHE A 96 -6.22 -1.34 7.37
C PHE A 96 -6.04 -1.75 8.85
N THR A 97 -7.12 -2.19 9.49
CA THR A 97 -7.08 -2.57 10.92
C THR A 97 -6.30 -3.86 11.12
N ALA A 98 -5.67 -4.03 12.27
CA ALA A 98 -5.00 -5.26 12.65
C ALA A 98 -5.93 -6.49 12.55
N GLY A 99 -7.19 -6.34 12.96
CA GLY A 99 -8.22 -7.35 12.77
C GLY A 99 -8.48 -7.69 11.30
N SER A 100 -8.45 -6.70 10.40
CA SER A 100 -8.58 -6.89 8.96
C SER A 100 -7.43 -7.72 8.40
N VAL A 101 -6.18 -7.34 8.71
CA VAL A 101 -4.97 -8.08 8.31
C VAL A 101 -5.02 -9.53 8.81
N ALA A 102 -5.38 -9.74 10.09
CA ALA A 102 -5.47 -11.08 10.68
C ALA A 102 -6.54 -11.97 10.01
N ARG A 103 -7.72 -11.42 9.72
CA ARG A 103 -8.78 -12.15 8.98
C ARG A 103 -8.40 -12.39 7.53
N GLY A 104 -7.77 -11.40 6.90
CA GLY A 104 -7.19 -11.49 5.56
C GLY A 104 -6.17 -12.61 5.42
N GLN A 105 -5.32 -12.81 6.43
CA GLN A 105 -4.38 -13.93 6.47
C GLN A 105 -5.12 -15.28 6.41
N ALA A 106 -6.22 -15.43 7.17
CA ALA A 106 -7.00 -16.66 7.15
C ALA A 106 -7.66 -16.91 5.78
N VAL A 107 -8.14 -15.84 5.11
CA VAL A 107 -8.66 -15.90 3.73
C VAL A 107 -7.54 -16.33 2.77
N TYR A 108 -6.36 -15.70 2.87
CA TYR A 108 -5.22 -15.97 2.01
C TYR A 108 -4.76 -17.43 2.11
N VAL A 109 -4.56 -17.93 3.34
CA VAL A 109 -4.14 -19.32 3.59
C VAL A 109 -5.13 -20.31 2.97
N ARG A 110 -6.44 -20.02 3.06
CA ARG A 110 -7.49 -20.91 2.56
C ARG A 110 -7.66 -20.88 1.04
N HIS A 111 -7.46 -19.73 0.41
CA HIS A 111 -7.89 -19.50 -0.98
C HIS A 111 -6.77 -19.14 -1.96
N CYS A 112 -5.69 -18.53 -1.49
CA CYS A 112 -4.68 -17.90 -2.33
C CYS A 112 -3.31 -18.63 -2.25
N GLN A 113 -2.94 -19.09 -1.06
CA GLN A 113 -1.61 -19.64 -0.76
C GLN A 113 -1.22 -20.84 -1.64
N SER A 114 -2.18 -21.68 -2.03
CA SER A 114 -1.86 -22.87 -2.85
C SER A 114 -1.20 -22.54 -4.20
N CYS A 115 -1.51 -21.38 -4.78
CA CYS A 115 -0.87 -20.89 -6.01
C CYS A 115 0.20 -19.83 -5.70
N HIS A 116 -0.08 -18.90 -4.78
CA HIS A 116 0.82 -17.75 -4.53
C HIS A 116 1.93 -18.02 -3.51
N GLY A 117 1.91 -19.16 -2.80
CA GLY A 117 2.89 -19.47 -1.75
C GLY A 117 2.62 -18.73 -0.44
N PRO A 118 3.30 -19.09 0.67
CA PRO A 118 3.09 -18.43 1.98
C PRO A 118 3.51 -16.95 1.97
N GLU A 119 4.61 -16.63 1.30
CA GLU A 119 5.16 -15.28 1.20
C GLU A 119 4.55 -14.46 0.05
N GLY A 120 3.69 -15.06 -0.78
CA GLY A 120 3.10 -14.37 -1.94
C GLY A 120 3.93 -14.43 -3.22
N ARG A 121 5.05 -15.15 -3.24
CA ARG A 121 6.04 -15.15 -4.32
C ARG A 121 5.65 -15.85 -5.61
N GLY A 122 4.43 -16.38 -5.68
CA GLY A 122 3.95 -17.12 -6.85
C GLY A 122 4.56 -18.52 -6.98
N ASP A 123 5.09 -19.07 -5.89
CA ASP A 123 5.79 -20.34 -5.81
C ASP A 123 5.01 -21.43 -5.04
N GLY A 124 3.69 -21.26 -4.93
CA GLY A 124 2.82 -22.24 -4.30
C GLY A 124 2.84 -23.60 -5.02
N PRO A 125 2.47 -24.69 -4.33
CA PRO A 125 2.49 -26.04 -4.90
C PRO A 125 1.69 -26.20 -6.20
N GLU A 126 0.67 -25.37 -6.42
CA GLU A 126 -0.18 -25.35 -7.62
C GLU A 126 0.26 -24.32 -8.67
N ALA A 127 1.32 -23.54 -8.42
CA ALA A 127 1.79 -22.47 -9.32
C ALA A 127 2.18 -23.00 -10.70
N SER A 128 2.94 -24.10 -10.74
CA SER A 128 3.41 -24.74 -11.98
C SER A 128 2.30 -25.31 -12.85
N ARG A 129 1.07 -25.44 -12.31
CA ARG A 129 -0.10 -25.95 -13.05
C ARG A 129 -0.93 -24.82 -13.67
N GLN A 130 -0.63 -23.56 -13.39
CA GLN A 130 -1.37 -22.43 -13.94
C GLN A 130 -0.95 -22.15 -15.39
N ALA A 131 -1.89 -21.61 -16.18
CA ALA A 131 -1.63 -21.23 -17.57
C ALA A 131 -0.59 -20.09 -17.68
N VAL A 132 -0.57 -19.21 -16.67
CA VAL A 132 0.39 -18.12 -16.50
C VAL A 132 0.95 -18.27 -15.08
N PRO A 133 2.28 -18.14 -14.89
CA PRO A 133 2.86 -18.13 -13.55
C PRO A 133 2.16 -17.09 -12.66
N PRO A 134 1.74 -17.45 -11.44
CA PRO A 134 1.19 -16.47 -10.51
C PRO A 134 2.18 -15.33 -10.28
N ALA A 135 1.67 -14.10 -10.16
CA ALA A 135 2.51 -12.94 -9.88
C ALA A 135 3.18 -13.04 -8.50
N ASP A 136 4.35 -12.43 -8.38
CA ASP A 136 5.06 -12.26 -7.11
C ASP A 136 4.42 -11.10 -6.34
N LEU A 137 3.46 -11.43 -5.46
CA LEU A 137 2.76 -10.49 -4.60
C LEU A 137 3.64 -9.91 -3.48
N ALA A 138 4.92 -10.30 -3.38
CA ALA A 138 5.89 -9.63 -2.51
C ALA A 138 6.77 -8.63 -3.27
N ALA A 139 6.63 -8.51 -4.59
CA ALA A 139 7.43 -7.61 -5.41
C ALA A 139 6.83 -6.19 -5.50
N GLU A 140 7.64 -5.27 -6.01
CA GLU A 140 7.32 -3.84 -6.06
C GLU A 140 6.02 -3.51 -6.78
N HIS A 141 5.71 -4.28 -7.82
CA HIS A 141 4.52 -4.03 -8.64
C HIS A 141 3.21 -4.17 -7.85
N LEU A 142 3.19 -4.82 -6.68
CA LEU A 142 1.99 -4.83 -5.82
C LEU A 142 1.60 -3.40 -5.43
N TRP A 143 2.60 -2.58 -5.06
CA TRP A 143 2.41 -1.20 -4.60
C TRP A 143 2.03 -0.25 -5.73
N ASP A 144 2.37 -0.59 -6.97
CA ASP A 144 1.99 0.17 -8.18
C ASP A 144 0.53 -0.01 -8.58
N HIS A 145 -0.16 -0.99 -8.00
CA HIS A 145 -1.56 -1.28 -8.28
C HIS A 145 -2.48 -0.65 -7.22
N PRO A 146 -3.48 0.16 -7.61
CA PRO A 146 -4.50 0.60 -6.68
C PRO A 146 -5.23 -0.59 -6.06
N ASP A 147 -5.57 -0.50 -4.78
CA ASP A 147 -6.31 -1.55 -4.07
C ASP A 147 -7.62 -1.91 -4.78
N GLY A 148 -8.25 -0.93 -5.44
CA GLY A 148 -9.44 -1.12 -6.26
C GLY A 148 -9.24 -2.04 -7.47
N ASP A 149 -8.05 -2.05 -8.07
CA ASP A 149 -7.67 -2.99 -9.13
C ASP A 149 -7.44 -4.39 -8.55
N LEU A 150 -6.74 -4.48 -7.41
CA LEU A 150 -6.56 -5.73 -6.67
C LEU A 150 -7.91 -6.36 -6.31
N PHE A 151 -8.84 -5.56 -5.81
CA PHE A 151 -10.21 -5.97 -5.50
C PHE A 151 -10.94 -6.49 -6.73
N TRP A 152 -10.78 -5.84 -7.88
CA TRP A 152 -11.36 -6.33 -9.13
C TRP A 152 -10.82 -7.71 -9.51
N TRP A 153 -9.49 -7.90 -9.47
CA TRP A 153 -8.84 -9.17 -9.82
C TRP A 153 -9.22 -10.29 -8.87
N VAL A 154 -9.23 -10.04 -7.55
CA VAL A 154 -9.74 -11.01 -6.56
C VAL A 154 -11.21 -11.35 -6.86
N SER A 155 -12.01 -10.35 -7.21
CA SER A 155 -13.45 -10.55 -7.46
C SER A 155 -13.75 -11.33 -8.73
N ARG A 156 -13.12 -10.96 -9.84
CA ARG A 156 -13.50 -11.39 -11.20
C ARG A 156 -12.50 -12.38 -11.80
N GLY A 157 -11.34 -12.54 -11.20
CA GLY A 157 -10.25 -13.35 -11.71
C GLY A 157 -9.50 -12.66 -12.84
N MET A 158 -8.60 -13.41 -13.45
CA MET A 158 -7.76 -12.97 -14.57
C MET A 158 -7.76 -14.03 -15.67
N VAL A 159 -7.62 -13.58 -16.91
CA VAL A 159 -7.49 -14.45 -18.09
C VAL A 159 -6.13 -14.22 -18.75
N ALA A 160 -5.54 -15.32 -19.23
CA ALA A 160 -4.32 -15.28 -19.99
C ALA A 160 -4.56 -14.72 -21.41
N VAL A 161 -3.48 -14.35 -22.11
CA VAL A 161 -3.54 -13.84 -23.49
C VAL A 161 -4.17 -14.86 -24.45
N ASP A 162 -4.02 -16.15 -24.17
CA ASP A 162 -4.62 -17.24 -24.96
C ASP A 162 -6.09 -17.55 -24.57
N GLY A 163 -6.68 -16.76 -23.66
CA GLY A 163 -8.07 -16.87 -23.23
C GLY A 163 -8.31 -17.90 -22.11
N ARG A 164 -7.30 -18.65 -21.67
CA ARG A 164 -7.46 -19.57 -20.52
C ARG A 164 -7.58 -18.79 -19.21
N PRO A 165 -8.35 -19.27 -18.22
CA PRO A 165 -8.33 -18.68 -16.88
C PRO A 165 -6.92 -18.73 -16.29
N ALA A 166 -6.38 -17.57 -15.89
CA ALA A 166 -5.09 -17.44 -15.22
C ALA A 166 -5.26 -17.39 -13.70
N MET A 167 -6.32 -16.74 -13.21
CA MET A 167 -6.72 -16.71 -11.81
C MET A 167 -8.25 -16.80 -11.72
N PRO A 168 -8.82 -17.66 -10.86
CA PRO A 168 -10.26 -17.71 -10.67
C PRO A 168 -10.77 -16.43 -9.96
N GLY A 169 -12.01 -16.03 -10.26
CA GLY A 169 -12.70 -15.02 -9.47
C GLY A 169 -13.28 -15.61 -8.19
N PHE A 170 -13.30 -14.80 -7.12
CA PHE A 170 -13.77 -15.22 -5.79
C PHE A 170 -15.06 -14.53 -5.33
N ALA A 171 -15.71 -13.73 -6.18
CA ALA A 171 -16.96 -13.04 -5.82
C ALA A 171 -18.10 -13.95 -5.34
N ASP A 172 -18.14 -15.20 -5.82
CA ASP A 172 -19.15 -16.18 -5.42
C ASP A 172 -18.78 -16.96 -4.14
N LYS A 173 -17.56 -16.74 -3.60
CA LYS A 173 -17.00 -17.48 -2.46
C LYS A 173 -16.66 -16.59 -1.27
N LEU A 174 -16.30 -15.33 -1.53
CA LEU A 174 -15.86 -14.36 -0.55
C LEU A 174 -16.77 -13.13 -0.60
N SER A 175 -17.16 -12.65 0.57
CA SER A 175 -17.82 -11.36 0.72
C SER A 175 -16.91 -10.21 0.29
N ASP A 176 -17.49 -9.04 0.00
CA ASP A 176 -16.75 -7.81 -0.26
C ASP A 176 -15.74 -7.52 0.86
N THR A 177 -16.15 -7.68 2.11
CA THR A 177 -15.28 -7.49 3.28
C THR A 177 -14.08 -8.43 3.26
N GLU A 178 -14.28 -9.75 3.06
CA GLU A 178 -13.17 -10.71 3.01
C GLU A 178 -12.19 -10.44 1.86
N ARG A 179 -12.68 -9.92 0.72
CA ARG A 179 -11.82 -9.53 -0.41
C ARG A 179 -10.99 -8.28 -0.11
N TRP A 180 -11.49 -7.33 0.67
CA TRP A 180 -10.68 -6.20 1.14
C TRP A 180 -9.70 -6.64 2.23
N GLU A 181 -10.14 -7.50 3.15
CA GLU A 181 -9.29 -8.03 4.21
C GLU A 181 -8.09 -8.80 3.65
N VAL A 182 -8.28 -9.62 2.61
CA VAL A 182 -7.15 -10.31 1.97
C VAL A 182 -6.17 -9.33 1.33
N ILE A 183 -6.63 -8.21 0.78
CA ILE A 183 -5.75 -7.17 0.22
C ILE A 183 -4.94 -6.48 1.33
N ASP A 184 -5.57 -6.17 2.47
CA ASP A 184 -4.83 -5.65 3.62
C ASP A 184 -3.74 -6.64 4.08
N PHE A 185 -4.05 -7.94 4.08
CA PHE A 185 -3.04 -8.96 4.33
C PHE A 185 -1.93 -8.96 3.28
N LEU A 186 -2.25 -8.83 1.97
CA LEU A 186 -1.23 -8.78 0.91
C LEU A 186 -0.22 -7.66 1.15
N HIS A 187 -0.66 -6.45 1.49
CA HIS A 187 0.25 -5.35 1.81
C HIS A 187 1.14 -5.66 3.03
N ALA A 188 0.55 -6.17 4.11
CA ALA A 188 1.32 -6.53 5.30
C ALA A 188 2.34 -7.65 5.02
N ASN A 189 1.94 -8.67 4.25
CA ASN A 189 2.77 -9.82 3.93
C ASN A 189 3.90 -9.45 2.96
N ALA A 190 3.63 -8.60 1.98
CA ALA A 190 4.65 -8.05 1.07
C ALA A 190 5.71 -7.27 1.84
N ALA A 191 5.30 -6.42 2.80
CA ALA A 191 6.24 -5.71 3.66
C ALA A 191 7.13 -6.66 4.49
N GLY A 192 6.55 -7.75 5.03
CA GLY A 192 7.30 -8.76 5.77
C GLY A 192 8.28 -9.56 4.91
N ALA A 193 7.83 -10.00 3.73
CA ALA A 193 8.67 -10.71 2.77
C ALA A 193 9.84 -9.85 2.28
N GLU A 194 9.60 -8.56 2.04
CA GLU A 194 10.64 -7.61 1.63
C GLU A 194 11.67 -7.38 2.73
N LEU A 195 11.21 -7.21 3.98
CA LEU A 195 12.09 -7.06 5.13
C LEU A 195 12.97 -8.29 5.32
N ALA A 196 12.40 -9.50 5.21
CA ALA A 196 13.15 -10.74 5.30
C ALA A 196 14.22 -10.85 4.19
N ARG A 197 13.95 -10.30 3.00
CA ARG A 197 14.85 -10.34 1.85
C ARG A 197 15.96 -9.29 1.90
N THR A 198 15.66 -8.07 2.31
CA THR A 198 16.56 -6.91 2.19
C THR A 198 17.08 -6.39 3.52
N GLY A 199 16.45 -6.77 4.62
CA GLY A 199 16.73 -6.25 5.96
C GLY A 199 16.16 -4.85 6.22
N LEU A 200 15.39 -4.28 5.29
CA LEU A 200 14.76 -2.97 5.41
C LEU A 200 13.38 -2.93 4.74
N TRP A 201 12.58 -1.91 5.04
CA TRP A 201 11.35 -1.62 4.31
C TRP A 201 11.61 -0.53 3.27
N PRO A 202 11.74 -0.87 1.98
CA PRO A 202 12.02 0.11 0.95
C PRO A 202 10.81 1.00 0.65
N HIS A 203 9.59 0.49 0.90
CA HIS A 203 8.33 1.23 0.77
C HIS A 203 7.79 1.54 2.15
N GLY A 204 7.42 2.81 2.35
CA GLY A 204 6.57 3.17 3.47
C GLY A 204 5.24 2.46 3.30
N PHE A 205 4.82 1.69 4.31
CA PHE A 205 3.48 1.15 4.39
C PHE A 205 2.85 1.56 5.73
N MET A 206 1.53 1.65 5.74
CA MET A 206 0.79 2.08 6.91
C MET A 206 0.92 1.03 8.02
N ALA A 207 1.14 1.46 9.26
CA ALA A 207 1.02 0.56 10.39
C ALA A 207 -0.45 0.10 10.56
N PRO A 208 -0.73 -1.20 10.81
CA PRO A 208 -2.09 -1.68 11.03
C PRO A 208 -2.79 -0.91 12.15
N ASP A 209 -4.00 -0.40 11.89
CA ASP A 209 -4.73 0.34 12.90
C ASP A 209 -5.21 -0.59 14.01
N MET A 210 -5.08 -0.16 15.26
CA MET A 210 -5.39 -1.00 16.41
C MET A 210 -6.04 -0.16 17.50
N ALA A 211 -7.09 -0.71 18.11
CA ALA A 211 -7.76 -0.07 19.24
C ALA A 211 -6.94 -0.24 20.52
N ALA A 212 -6.89 0.82 21.33
CA ALA A 212 -6.14 0.84 22.59
C ALA A 212 -6.94 1.53 23.71
N THR A 213 -6.63 1.20 24.95
CA THR A 213 -7.17 1.84 26.16
C THR A 213 -6.05 2.51 26.95
N CYS A 214 -6.13 3.82 27.13
CA CYS A 214 -5.13 4.62 27.85
C CYS A 214 -5.35 4.64 29.37
N GLY A 215 -4.37 5.12 30.15
CA GLY A 215 -4.43 5.11 31.61
C GLY A 215 -5.52 5.96 32.26
N ASP A 216 -6.07 6.92 31.52
CA ASP A 216 -7.24 7.70 31.89
C ASP A 216 -8.58 6.97 31.58
N GLY A 217 -8.52 5.74 31.06
CA GLY A 217 -9.68 4.96 30.61
C GLY A 217 -10.20 5.36 29.23
N ARG A 218 -9.55 6.30 28.53
CA ARG A 218 -9.92 6.72 27.18
C ARG A 218 -9.66 5.59 26.20
N ARG A 219 -10.67 5.26 25.40
CA ARG A 219 -10.50 4.40 24.22
C ARG A 219 -9.99 5.23 23.06
N THR A 220 -8.97 4.74 22.39
CA THR A 220 -8.36 5.38 21.22
C THR A 220 -7.95 4.32 20.19
N SER A 221 -7.31 4.75 19.10
CA SER A 221 -6.74 3.89 18.07
C SER A 221 -5.47 4.52 17.53
N LEU A 222 -4.60 3.75 16.89
CA LEU A 222 -3.39 4.28 16.27
C LEU A 222 -3.71 5.42 15.29
N SER A 223 -4.76 5.28 14.49
CA SER A 223 -5.22 6.31 13.55
C SER A 223 -5.65 7.61 14.25
N GLN A 224 -6.25 7.52 15.45
CA GLN A 224 -6.63 8.67 16.27
C GLN A 224 -5.45 9.31 17.02
N LEU A 225 -4.32 8.63 17.13
CA LEU A 225 -3.09 9.14 17.74
C LEU A 225 -2.15 9.81 16.72
N ARG A 226 -2.53 9.84 15.44
CA ARG A 226 -1.79 10.55 14.39
C ARG A 226 -1.62 12.04 14.73
N GLY A 227 -0.60 12.65 14.13
CA GLY A 227 -0.16 14.00 14.42
C GLY A 227 1.05 14.08 15.35
N ALA A 228 1.44 12.96 15.98
CA ALA A 228 2.69 12.78 16.70
C ALA A 228 3.28 11.40 16.40
N PRO A 229 4.62 11.21 16.51
CA PRO A 229 5.21 9.89 16.41
C PRO A 229 4.67 8.97 17.51
N VAL A 230 4.29 7.75 17.15
CA VAL A 230 3.76 6.74 18.09
C VAL A 230 4.76 5.60 18.23
N HIS A 231 5.06 5.23 19.47
CA HIS A 231 5.89 4.08 19.78
C HIS A 231 4.99 2.87 20.05
N ILE A 232 5.20 1.77 19.34
CA ILE A 232 4.48 0.51 19.60
C ILE A 232 5.46 -0.49 20.21
N VAL A 233 5.08 -1.09 21.32
CA VAL A 233 5.88 -2.10 22.02
C VAL A 233 5.08 -3.37 22.15
N VAL A 234 5.63 -4.47 21.67
CA VAL A 234 5.12 -5.80 21.95
C VAL A 234 5.76 -6.28 23.24
N GLU A 235 4.94 -6.61 24.24
CA GLU A 235 5.43 -7.02 25.56
C GLU A 235 6.47 -8.15 25.45
N GLY A 236 7.54 -8.02 26.25
CA GLY A 236 8.65 -8.96 26.38
C GLY A 236 9.18 -8.98 27.82
N ALA A 237 10.17 -9.83 28.12
CA ALA A 237 10.58 -10.18 29.48
C ALA A 237 11.17 -9.02 30.32
N ASP A 238 11.76 -8.00 29.69
CA ASP A 238 12.55 -6.96 30.40
C ASP A 238 11.84 -5.59 30.50
N GLY A 239 10.55 -5.53 30.15
CA GLY A 239 9.73 -4.32 30.30
C GLY A 239 9.79 -3.34 29.12
N VAL A 240 8.93 -2.32 29.19
CA VAL A 240 8.74 -1.31 28.13
C VAL A 240 9.78 -0.20 28.27
N ALA A 241 10.60 0.04 27.24
CA ALA A 241 11.42 1.25 27.17
C ALA A 241 10.48 2.47 27.17
N GLN A 242 10.66 3.40 28.12
CA GLN A 242 9.77 4.56 28.22
C GLN A 242 9.91 5.41 26.96
N GLY A 243 8.84 5.49 26.16
CA GLY A 243 8.73 6.28 24.92
C GLY A 243 8.78 7.80 25.12
N GLY A 244 9.38 8.27 26.22
CA GLY A 244 9.48 9.70 26.54
C GLY A 244 8.09 10.32 26.65
N THR A 245 7.86 11.42 25.93
CA THR A 245 6.57 12.12 25.87
C THR A 245 5.65 11.62 24.76
N SER A 246 6.12 10.75 23.86
CA SER A 246 5.32 10.22 22.76
C SER A 246 4.26 9.23 23.24
N PRO A 247 3.07 9.20 22.62
CA PRO A 247 2.09 8.15 22.85
C PRO A 247 2.72 6.77 22.62
N THR A 248 2.58 5.88 23.60
CA THR A 248 3.08 4.51 23.54
C THR A 248 1.92 3.54 23.54
N LEU A 249 1.85 2.66 22.54
CA LEU A 249 0.93 1.53 22.49
C LEU A 249 1.66 0.27 22.96
N VAL A 250 1.11 -0.45 23.93
CA VAL A 250 1.69 -1.71 24.43
C VAL A 250 0.75 -2.87 24.08
N ILE A 251 1.27 -3.87 23.39
CA ILE A 251 0.54 -5.05 22.94
C ILE A 251 0.90 -6.25 23.82
N GLY A 252 -0.12 -6.95 24.33
CA GLY A 252 0.05 -8.19 25.09
C GLY A 252 0.07 -8.04 26.61
N GLY A 253 0.14 -6.81 27.13
CA GLY A 253 0.11 -6.54 28.56
C GLY A 253 0.61 -5.14 28.91
N GLY A 254 0.92 -4.91 30.19
CA GLY A 254 1.34 -3.61 30.72
C GLY A 254 0.26 -2.88 31.51
N ARG A 255 0.70 -1.87 32.29
CA ARG A 255 -0.20 -1.04 33.09
C ARG A 255 -0.43 0.29 32.36
N PRO A 256 -1.69 0.61 31.99
CA PRO A 256 -2.02 1.88 31.36
C PRO A 256 -1.51 3.08 32.19
N SER A 257 -1.01 4.11 31.53
CA SER A 257 -0.59 5.39 32.14
C SER A 257 -1.05 6.56 31.26
N ALA A 258 -0.76 7.81 31.65
CA ALA A 258 -1.16 8.97 30.86
C ALA A 258 -0.58 8.97 29.42
N SER A 259 0.64 8.43 29.23
CA SER A 259 1.30 8.30 27.93
C SER A 259 1.32 6.88 27.38
N VAL A 260 0.77 5.90 28.11
CA VAL A 260 0.79 4.48 27.75
C VAL A 260 -0.64 3.95 27.60
N CYS A 261 -0.96 3.49 26.39
CA CYS A 261 -2.23 2.84 26.08
C CYS A 261 -2.01 1.36 25.78
N VAL A 262 -2.87 0.51 26.30
CA VAL A 262 -2.78 -0.95 26.17
C VAL A 262 -3.69 -1.42 25.05
N VAL A 263 -3.16 -2.31 24.22
CA VAL A 263 -3.84 -2.96 23.10
C VAL A 263 -4.10 -4.41 23.50
N ASP A 264 -5.38 -4.71 23.78
CA ASP A 264 -5.83 -6.03 24.22
C ASP A 264 -6.23 -6.95 23.06
N ASP A 265 -6.24 -6.45 21.81
CA ASP A 265 -6.63 -7.22 20.64
C ASP A 265 -5.48 -8.15 20.20
N PRO A 266 -5.66 -9.49 20.25
CA PRO A 266 -4.62 -10.43 19.79
C PRO A 266 -4.29 -10.25 18.29
N ALA A 267 -5.23 -9.72 17.49
CA ALA A 267 -4.98 -9.44 16.09
C ALA A 267 -3.88 -8.38 15.88
N ALA A 268 -3.67 -7.47 16.83
CA ALA A 268 -2.59 -6.47 16.76
C ALA A 268 -1.21 -7.12 16.73
N ARG A 269 -0.99 -8.13 17.58
CA ARG A 269 0.26 -8.89 17.62
C ARG A 269 0.47 -9.65 16.31
N GLN A 270 -0.57 -10.32 15.82
CA GLN A 270 -0.53 -11.07 14.57
C GLN A 270 -0.24 -10.17 13.36
N ALA A 271 -0.94 -9.05 13.24
CA ALA A 271 -0.79 -8.13 12.11
C ALA A 271 0.63 -7.55 12.03
N LEU A 272 1.21 -7.14 13.16
CA LEU A 272 2.60 -6.68 13.18
C LEU A 272 3.60 -7.81 12.89
N ALA A 273 3.32 -9.03 13.34
CA ALA A 273 4.19 -10.17 13.05
C ALA A 273 4.27 -10.44 11.54
N VAL A 274 3.12 -10.35 10.85
CA VAL A 274 3.04 -10.44 9.38
C VAL A 274 3.93 -9.38 8.72
N THR A 275 3.94 -8.14 9.21
CA THR A 275 4.79 -7.07 8.64
C THR A 275 6.29 -7.27 8.83
N LEU A 276 6.69 -8.20 9.70
CA LEU A 276 8.08 -8.61 9.90
C LEU A 276 8.42 -9.95 9.22
N GLY A 277 7.45 -10.62 8.60
CA GLY A 277 7.63 -11.99 8.10
C GLY A 277 7.77 -13.03 9.22
N LEU A 278 7.17 -12.78 10.39
CA LEU A 278 7.29 -13.62 11.59
C LEU A 278 5.95 -14.21 12.03
N SER A 279 6.02 -15.19 12.94
CA SER A 279 4.86 -15.64 13.70
C SER A 279 4.54 -14.68 14.85
N ALA A 280 3.29 -14.74 15.34
CA ALA A 280 2.85 -13.92 16.47
C ALA A 280 3.61 -14.22 17.78
N ASP A 281 4.25 -15.39 17.89
CA ASP A 281 5.06 -15.75 19.06
C ASP A 281 6.48 -15.18 18.96
N ASP A 282 7.03 -15.09 17.74
CA ASP A 282 8.41 -14.66 17.47
C ASP A 282 8.60 -13.14 17.52
N ILE A 283 7.51 -12.36 17.42
CA ILE A 283 7.55 -10.89 17.51
C ILE A 283 7.72 -10.38 18.96
N THR A 284 7.75 -11.27 19.95
CA THR A 284 7.89 -10.92 21.37
C THR A 284 9.04 -9.95 21.60
N GLY A 285 8.76 -8.84 22.27
CA GLY A 285 9.74 -7.81 22.57
C GLY A 285 10.14 -6.90 21.40
N SER A 286 9.47 -7.00 20.26
CA SER A 286 9.63 -6.05 19.16
C SER A 286 9.11 -4.66 19.51
N GLN A 287 9.79 -3.65 18.99
CA GLN A 287 9.43 -2.24 19.11
C GLN A 287 9.32 -1.64 17.71
N PHE A 288 8.35 -0.76 17.52
CA PHE A 288 8.10 -0.10 16.24
C PHE A 288 7.93 1.39 16.43
N LEU A 289 8.49 2.16 15.50
CA LEU A 289 8.25 3.59 15.41
C LEU A 289 7.28 3.86 14.27
N VAL A 290 6.19 4.55 14.60
CA VAL A 290 5.19 5.00 13.63
C VAL A 290 5.28 6.51 13.47
N SER A 291 5.25 6.97 12.23
CA SER A 291 5.29 8.39 11.89
C SER A 291 4.00 9.11 12.32
N PRO A 292 4.00 10.45 12.40
CA PRO A 292 2.79 11.24 12.62
C PRO A 292 1.66 10.98 11.62
N GLU A 293 2.00 10.57 10.40
CA GLU A 293 1.05 10.23 9.33
C GLU A 293 0.53 8.79 9.43
N GLY A 294 1.18 7.93 10.22
CA GLY A 294 0.82 6.53 10.42
C GLY A 294 1.69 5.52 9.69
N TRP A 295 2.80 5.94 9.09
CA TRP A 295 3.74 5.03 8.40
C TRP A 295 4.63 4.31 9.39
N LEU A 296 4.92 3.05 9.13
CA LEU A 296 5.86 2.29 9.94
C LEU A 296 7.30 2.65 9.48
N LEU A 297 8.08 3.28 10.36
CA LEU A 297 9.38 3.88 10.04
C LEU A 297 10.57 3.01 10.43
N GLY A 298 10.42 2.18 11.45
CA GLY A 298 11.53 1.42 12.00
C GLY A 298 11.06 0.37 12.99
N HIS A 299 11.92 -0.65 13.14
CA HIS A 299 11.71 -1.76 14.04
C HIS A 299 13.02 -2.16 14.73
N TRP A 300 12.90 -2.56 15.99
CA TRP A 300 14.01 -3.05 16.82
C TRP A 300 13.55 -4.19 17.71
N TYR A 301 14.47 -5.07 18.07
CA TYR A 301 14.28 -6.01 19.17
C TYR A 301 14.82 -5.42 20.49
N GLN A 302 14.23 -5.86 21.60
CA GLN A 302 14.65 -5.66 23.00
C GLN A 302 16.10 -5.15 23.16
N GLY A 303 16.27 -3.95 23.75
CA GLY A 303 17.58 -3.35 24.05
C GLY A 303 18.31 -2.70 22.87
N GLY A 304 17.85 -2.88 21.62
CA GLY A 304 18.40 -2.22 20.43
C GLY A 304 17.74 -0.90 20.05
N ALA A 305 16.64 -0.52 20.71
CA ALA A 305 15.93 0.73 20.42
C ALA A 305 16.70 1.97 20.93
N PRO A 306 16.78 3.04 20.13
CA PRO A 306 17.29 4.34 20.60
C PRO A 306 16.51 4.86 21.81
N ALA A 307 17.13 5.73 22.61
CA ALA A 307 16.42 6.44 23.67
C ALA A 307 15.23 7.22 23.09
N ALA A 308 14.17 7.44 23.88
CA ALA A 308 12.92 7.99 23.36
C ALA A 308 13.01 9.40 22.75
N ASP A 309 13.89 10.25 23.27
CA ASP A 309 14.26 11.53 22.67
C ASP A 309 14.87 11.34 21.27
N SER A 310 15.66 10.29 21.11
CA SER A 310 16.26 9.87 19.85
C SER A 310 15.22 9.27 18.89
N LEU A 311 14.15 8.62 19.38
CA LEU A 311 13.06 8.13 18.53
C LEU A 311 12.27 9.29 17.90
N VAL A 312 12.01 10.36 18.66
CA VAL A 312 11.38 11.59 18.13
C VAL A 312 12.29 12.23 17.09
N PHE A 313 13.59 12.37 17.40
CA PHE A 313 14.57 12.87 16.45
C PHE A 313 14.67 11.99 15.19
N VAL A 314 14.64 10.66 15.31
CA VAL A 314 14.66 9.72 14.18
C VAL A 314 13.38 9.85 13.36
N ALA A 315 12.20 9.97 13.99
CA ALA A 315 10.95 10.22 13.27
C ALA A 315 10.98 11.53 12.48
N GLU A 316 11.46 12.61 13.08
CA GLU A 316 11.60 13.93 12.44
C GLU A 316 12.67 13.93 11.34
N THR A 317 13.78 13.23 11.56
CA THR A 317 14.88 13.11 10.60
C THR A 317 14.49 12.24 9.41
N LEU A 318 13.87 11.08 9.63
CA LEU A 318 13.38 10.20 8.55
C LEU A 318 12.26 10.85 7.74
N ARG A 319 11.44 11.71 8.35
CA ARG A 319 10.47 12.55 7.62
C ARG A 319 11.15 13.46 6.59
N ASN A 320 12.38 13.91 6.88
CA ASN A 320 13.17 14.71 5.94
C ASN A 320 13.97 13.85 4.95
N VAL A 321 14.26 12.58 5.25
CA VAL A 321 15.01 11.67 4.36
C VAL A 321 14.16 11.21 3.16
N CYS A 322 12.85 10.99 3.33
CA CYS A 322 11.98 10.69 2.18
C CYS A 322 11.53 11.93 1.38
N LEU A 323 11.65 13.15 1.93
CA LEU A 323 11.37 14.41 1.23
C LEU A 323 12.61 15.06 0.62
N SER A 324 13.82 14.56 0.92
CA SER A 324 15.05 14.98 0.26
C SER A 324 15.50 13.94 -0.75
N SER A 325 14.97 14.08 -1.97
CA SER A 325 15.62 13.55 -3.17
C SER A 325 17.11 13.92 -3.14
N PRO A 326 18.03 13.03 -3.55
CA PRO A 326 19.46 13.21 -3.28
C PRO A 326 19.96 14.51 -3.90
N ALA A 327 20.50 15.39 -3.06
CA ALA A 327 21.25 16.54 -3.51
C ALA A 327 22.39 16.05 -4.41
N ARG A 328 22.35 16.54 -5.66
CA ARG A 328 23.37 16.39 -6.70
C ARG A 328 24.78 16.40 -6.07
N SER A 329 25.53 15.32 -6.26
CA SER A 329 26.97 15.36 -6.06
C SER A 329 27.57 16.35 -7.04
N HIS A 330 28.04 17.48 -6.55
CA HIS A 330 28.88 18.39 -7.32
C HIS A 330 30.12 17.63 -7.79
N ALA A 331 30.25 17.50 -9.11
CA ALA A 331 31.53 17.23 -9.73
C ALA A 331 32.44 18.44 -9.49
N SER A 332 33.53 18.24 -8.75
CA SER A 332 34.75 19.03 -8.90
C SER A 332 35.97 18.16 -8.59
N HIS A 333 36.46 17.46 -9.61
CA HIS A 333 37.88 17.14 -9.68
C HIS A 333 38.38 17.29 -11.12
N ARG A 334 39.26 18.29 -11.26
CA ARG A 334 40.11 18.71 -12.39
C ARG A 334 39.49 19.68 -13.38
#